data_AF-A0A957G9Y4-F1
#
_entry.id   AF-A0A957G9Y4-F1
#
_cell.length_a   1.000
_cell.length_b   1.000
_cell.length_c   1.000
_cell.angle_alpha   90.00
_cell.angle_beta   90.00
_cell.angle_gamma   90.00
#
_symmetry.space_group_name_H-M   'P 1'
#
loop_
_entity.id
_entity.type
_entity.pdbx_description
1 polymer ?
#
loop_
_entity_poly.entity_id
_entity_poly.type
_entity_poly.pdbx_seq_one_letter_code
_entity_poly.pdbx_strand_id
1 'polypeptide(L)'
;MADYPVFSSSDDAPKADPAGATPETLKAASPITYDTPAGKDSAPMPDMYERIADDSSFLGRLASKIPGFSGYMERGRRREADQIIRETLAARLEEVRLKLSNVHQDLSGDIIKAIDHAEPLGRAESRLMGLINKIRSAPQGYAGFFDAIKIKEEELARIYEFDAHMMTHVDKIAAEVDVLQVAVANDGDIKGSIRALDTAAQEASTIFNSRQELLSGVA
;
A
#
# COMPACT_ATOMS: atom_id res chain seq x y z
N MET A 1 -19.09 -67.80 25.91
CA MET A 1 -18.75 -66.63 26.75
C MET A 1 -19.36 -65.41 26.05
N ALA A 2 -20.50 -64.94 26.60
CA ALA A 2 -21.32 -63.74 26.29
C ALA A 2 -21.52 -63.39 24.80
N ASP A 3 -22.67 -63.58 24.14
CA ASP A 3 -24.09 -63.47 24.51
C ASP A 3 -24.48 -62.07 25.03
N TYR A 4 -24.88 -61.20 24.10
CA TYR A 4 -25.62 -59.95 24.35
C TYR A 4 -26.72 -59.79 23.28
N PRO A 5 -27.90 -59.30 23.67
CA PRO A 5 -29.12 -59.50 22.90
C PRO A 5 -29.38 -58.44 21.83
N VAL A 6 -30.09 -58.92 20.80
CA VAL A 6 -30.81 -58.19 19.77
C VAL A 6 -31.97 -57.40 20.40
N PHE A 7 -32.16 -56.13 19.99
CA PHE A 7 -33.43 -55.43 20.16
C PHE A 7 -33.90 -54.83 18.83
N SER A 8 -35.19 -55.04 18.60
CA SER A 8 -35.94 -54.83 17.37
C SER A 8 -36.33 -53.36 17.15
N SER A 9 -36.45 -53.03 15.86
CA SER A 9 -37.20 -51.96 15.20
C SER A 9 -38.39 -51.38 16.00
N SER A 10 -38.47 -50.04 15.99
CA SER A 10 -39.72 -49.34 15.64
C SER A 10 -39.38 -48.00 14.99
N ASP A 11 -40.06 -47.77 13.87
CA ASP A 11 -40.07 -46.55 13.06
C ASP A 11 -40.49 -45.32 13.87
N ASP A 12 -39.78 -44.20 13.70
CA ASP A 12 -40.40 -42.91 13.40
C ASP A 12 -39.32 -41.85 13.13
N ALA A 13 -39.16 -41.51 11.85
CA ALA A 13 -38.38 -40.37 11.42
C ALA A 13 -39.33 -39.25 10.97
N PRO A 14 -39.33 -38.06 11.61
CA PRO A 14 -39.86 -36.87 10.98
C PRO A 14 -38.75 -36.11 10.25
N LYS A 15 -39.01 -35.87 8.97
CA LYS A 15 -38.23 -35.06 8.03
C LYS A 15 -38.17 -33.59 8.47
N ALA A 16 -37.07 -32.93 8.11
CA ALA A 16 -36.90 -31.49 8.22
C ALA A 16 -37.84 -30.73 7.26
N ASP A 17 -38.39 -29.61 7.73
CA ASP A 17 -38.35 -28.34 6.99
C ASP A 17 -38.53 -27.14 7.96
N PRO A 18 -37.74 -26.06 7.81
CA PRO A 18 -37.77 -24.88 8.68
C PRO A 18 -38.74 -23.82 8.14
N ALA A 19 -39.79 -23.50 8.89
CA ALA A 19 -40.67 -22.37 8.62
C ALA A 19 -40.61 -21.36 9.76
N GLY A 20 -40.35 -20.09 9.41
CA GLY A 20 -40.89 -18.96 10.16
C GLY A 20 -39.92 -17.85 10.53
N ALA A 21 -39.66 -16.93 9.57
CA ALA A 21 -39.49 -15.50 9.87
C ALA A 21 -39.52 -14.65 8.59
N THR A 22 -40.68 -14.09 8.27
CA THR A 22 -40.85 -12.80 7.57
C THR A 22 -42.20 -12.20 8.01
N PRO A 23 -42.47 -10.90 7.84
CA PRO A 23 -41.60 -9.73 7.90
C PRO A 23 -42.04 -8.79 9.05
N GLU A 24 -41.07 -8.33 9.84
CA GLU A 24 -41.30 -7.43 10.97
C GLU A 24 -41.82 -6.07 10.53
N THR A 25 -42.95 -5.72 11.12
CA THR A 25 -43.53 -4.39 11.24
C THR A 25 -42.54 -3.43 11.91
N LEU A 26 -42.01 -2.46 11.16
CA LEU A 26 -41.37 -1.28 11.74
C LEU A 26 -42.16 -0.04 11.33
N LYS A 27 -43.15 0.30 12.17
CA LYS A 27 -43.70 1.65 12.26
C LYS A 27 -43.82 2.02 13.74
N ALA A 28 -43.20 3.16 14.06
CA ALA A 28 -43.34 3.96 15.28
C ALA A 28 -42.71 3.40 16.58
N ALA A 29 -41.48 3.84 16.85
CA ALA A 29 -41.02 4.11 18.21
C ALA A 29 -40.48 5.56 18.27
N SER A 30 -40.93 6.28 19.29
CA SER A 30 -40.86 7.72 19.57
C SER A 30 -39.43 8.31 19.67
N PRO A 31 -39.28 9.65 19.59
CA PRO A 31 -37.96 10.30 19.60
C PRO A 31 -37.27 10.16 20.96
N ILE A 32 -36.04 9.67 20.95
CA ILE A 32 -35.11 9.75 22.07
C ILE A 32 -34.74 11.22 22.28
N THR A 33 -35.30 11.83 23.32
CA THR A 33 -34.89 13.15 23.82
C THR A 33 -33.59 13.01 24.60
N TYR A 34 -32.54 13.69 24.17
CA TYR A 34 -31.35 13.89 24.99
C TYR A 34 -31.58 15.11 25.89
N ASP A 35 -31.59 14.87 27.20
CA ASP A 35 -31.54 15.91 28.21
C ASP A 35 -30.15 16.56 28.15
N THR A 36 -30.11 17.87 27.85
CA THR A 36 -28.85 18.63 27.74
C THR A 36 -28.60 19.36 29.05
N PRO A 37 -27.58 19.00 29.85
CA PRO A 37 -27.15 19.87 30.92
C PRO A 37 -26.37 21.04 30.32
N ALA A 38 -26.88 22.25 30.52
CA ALA A 38 -26.21 23.49 30.17
C ALA A 38 -24.91 23.66 30.98
N GLY A 39 -23.78 23.76 30.30
CA GLY A 39 -22.47 24.05 30.89
C GLY A 39 -21.46 24.35 29.80
N LYS A 40 -20.86 25.54 29.87
CA LYS A 40 -20.08 26.22 28.81
C LYS A 40 -18.76 25.50 28.49
N ASP A 41 -18.30 25.75 27.25
CA ASP A 41 -16.97 25.49 26.67
C ASP A 41 -16.85 24.21 25.83
N SER A 42 -17.51 24.18 24.67
CA SER A 42 -17.16 23.28 23.56
C SER A 42 -16.50 24.08 22.44
N ALA A 43 -15.18 24.01 22.33
CA ALA A 43 -14.46 24.49 21.15
C ALA A 43 -15.01 23.80 19.88
N PRO A 44 -15.05 24.49 18.73
CA PRO A 44 -15.55 23.89 17.49
C PRO A 44 -14.54 22.84 17.04
N MET A 45 -14.95 21.58 16.89
CA MET A 45 -14.11 20.45 16.45
C MET A 45 -13.60 20.67 15.00
N PRO A 46 -12.29 20.93 14.78
CA PRO A 46 -11.68 20.97 13.47
C PRO A 46 -10.68 19.80 13.39
N ASP A 47 -11.14 18.61 13.04
CA ASP A 47 -10.21 17.47 12.91
C ASP A 47 -10.77 16.38 11.98
N MET A 48 -12.02 15.95 12.18
CA MET A 48 -12.53 14.78 11.45
C MET A 48 -12.94 15.06 10.00
N TYR A 49 -13.47 16.26 9.70
CA TYR A 49 -13.92 16.59 8.34
C TYR A 49 -12.76 16.94 7.38
N GLU A 50 -11.69 17.57 7.88
CA GLU A 50 -10.48 17.85 7.09
C GLU A 50 -9.73 16.56 6.75
N ARG A 51 -9.63 15.60 7.69
CA ARG A 51 -8.98 14.31 7.46
C ARG A 51 -9.72 13.44 6.44
N ILE A 52 -11.05 13.40 6.46
CA ILE A 52 -11.84 12.63 5.48
C ILE A 52 -11.68 13.23 4.06
N ALA A 53 -11.56 14.55 3.94
CA ALA A 53 -11.32 15.20 2.67
C ALA A 53 -9.91 14.89 2.12
N ASP A 54 -8.88 14.91 2.97
CA ASP A 54 -7.52 14.54 2.59
C ASP A 54 -7.42 13.05 2.21
N ASP A 55 -8.03 12.15 2.99
CA ASP A 55 -8.10 10.73 2.68
C ASP A 55 -8.69 10.50 1.29
N SER A 56 -9.79 11.18 0.94
CA SER A 56 -10.40 11.04 -0.39
C SER A 56 -9.46 11.46 -1.54
N SER A 57 -8.59 12.45 -1.30
CA SER A 57 -7.60 12.98 -2.25
C SER A 57 -6.42 12.02 -2.43
N PHE A 58 -5.89 11.43 -1.35
CA PHE A 58 -4.81 10.43 -1.44
C PHE A 58 -5.30 9.11 -2.02
N LEU A 59 -6.48 8.65 -1.60
CA LEU A 59 -7.10 7.43 -2.11
C LEU A 59 -7.48 7.58 -3.58
N GLY A 60 -7.95 8.76 -4.00
CA GLY A 60 -8.18 9.07 -5.41
C GLY A 60 -6.91 8.96 -6.26
N ARG A 61 -5.77 9.49 -5.77
CA ARG A 61 -4.48 9.35 -6.45
C ARG A 61 -4.05 7.89 -6.56
N LEU A 62 -4.21 7.11 -5.50
CA LEU A 62 -3.82 5.71 -5.47
C LEU A 62 -4.70 4.87 -6.42
N ALA A 63 -6.01 5.09 -6.39
CA ALA A 63 -6.97 4.45 -7.28
C ALA A 63 -6.73 4.80 -8.77
N SER A 64 -6.27 6.02 -9.07
CA SER A 64 -5.92 6.41 -10.44
C SER A 64 -4.67 5.70 -10.98
N LYS A 65 -3.77 5.27 -10.10
CA LYS A 65 -2.49 4.63 -10.47
C LYS A 65 -2.53 3.10 -10.39
N ILE A 66 -3.47 2.54 -9.62
CA ILE A 66 -3.57 1.09 -9.39
C ILE A 66 -4.95 0.60 -9.85
N PRO A 67 -5.02 -0.12 -10.98
CA PRO A 67 -6.27 -0.74 -11.44
C PRO A 67 -6.85 -1.69 -10.39
N GLY A 68 -8.16 -1.58 -10.15
CA GLY A 68 -8.87 -2.46 -9.22
C GLY A 68 -8.76 -2.09 -7.73
N PHE A 69 -7.94 -1.09 -7.36
CA PHE A 69 -7.64 -0.77 -5.96
C PHE A 69 -8.85 -0.35 -5.12
N SER A 70 -9.79 0.42 -5.69
CA SER A 70 -10.94 0.97 -4.95
C SER A 70 -11.82 -0.10 -4.29
N GLY A 71 -11.86 -1.32 -4.85
CA GLY A 71 -12.65 -2.42 -4.29
C GLY A 71 -12.02 -3.07 -3.06
N TYR A 72 -10.70 -2.96 -2.85
CA TYR A 72 -9.98 -3.65 -1.77
C TYR A 72 -9.88 -2.85 -0.47
N MET A 73 -10.47 -1.64 -0.46
CA MET A 73 -10.49 -0.72 0.68
C MET A 73 -11.50 -1.09 1.77
N GLU A 74 -12.40 -2.03 1.49
CA GLU A 74 -13.38 -2.50 2.48
C GLU A 74 -12.69 -3.17 3.67
N ARG A 75 -13.26 -3.03 4.88
CA ARG A 75 -12.65 -3.40 6.18
C ARG A 75 -12.14 -4.86 6.31
N GLY A 76 -12.34 -5.74 5.32
CA GLY A 76 -11.83 -7.12 5.30
C GLY A 76 -10.61 -7.39 4.42
N ARG A 77 -10.25 -6.51 3.47
CA ARG A 77 -9.25 -6.81 2.41
C ARG A 77 -7.96 -5.98 2.46
N ARG A 78 -7.66 -5.39 3.63
CA ARG A 78 -6.51 -4.48 3.81
C ARG A 78 -5.15 -5.11 3.48
N ARG A 79 -4.96 -6.38 3.82
CA ARG A 79 -3.71 -7.11 3.53
C ARG A 79 -3.53 -7.34 2.02
N GLU A 80 -4.63 -7.61 1.32
CA GLU A 80 -4.63 -7.76 -0.15
C GLU A 80 -4.37 -6.41 -0.82
N ALA A 81 -4.98 -5.33 -0.33
CA ALA A 81 -4.74 -3.98 -0.82
C ALA A 81 -3.25 -3.58 -0.71
N ASP A 82 -2.63 -3.80 0.45
CA ASP A 82 -1.19 -3.58 0.66
C ASP A 82 -0.33 -4.39 -0.32
N GLN A 83 -0.64 -5.67 -0.50
CA GLN A 83 0.08 -6.54 -1.42
C GLN A 83 0.03 -6.01 -2.85
N ILE A 84 -1.17 -5.66 -3.34
CA ILE A 84 -1.37 -5.16 -4.70
C ILE A 84 -0.59 -3.85 -4.92
N ILE A 85 -0.58 -2.95 -3.93
CA ILE A 85 0.21 -1.72 -4.01
C ILE A 85 1.69 -2.04 -4.14
N ARG A 86 2.24 -2.91 -3.27
CA ARG A 86 3.66 -3.25 -3.28
C ARG A 86 4.08 -3.95 -4.57
N GLU A 87 3.25 -4.86 -5.09
CA GLU A 87 3.46 -5.50 -6.38
C GLU A 87 3.48 -4.47 -7.52
N THR A 88 2.53 -3.53 -7.51
CA THR A 88 2.46 -2.47 -8.54
C THR A 88 3.68 -1.56 -8.48
N LEU A 89 4.10 -1.14 -7.28
CA LEU A 89 5.32 -0.33 -7.09
C LEU A 89 6.56 -1.06 -7.59
N ALA A 90 6.73 -2.32 -7.21
CA ALA A 90 7.88 -3.12 -7.62
C ALA A 90 7.89 -3.38 -9.13
N ALA A 91 6.72 -3.59 -9.75
CA ALA A 91 6.60 -3.76 -11.19
C ALA A 91 7.01 -2.48 -11.94
N ARG A 92 6.47 -1.32 -11.54
CA ARG A 92 6.84 -0.04 -12.17
C ARG A 92 8.32 0.29 -12.00
N LEU A 93 8.90 0.07 -10.82
CA LEU A 93 10.32 0.28 -10.61
C LEU A 93 11.19 -0.69 -11.43
N GLU A 94 10.72 -1.92 -11.68
CA GLU A 94 11.39 -2.86 -12.57
C GLU A 94 11.40 -2.34 -14.02
N GLU A 95 10.29 -1.78 -14.51
CA GLU A 95 10.24 -1.15 -15.84
C GLU A 95 11.25 0.00 -15.95
N VAL A 96 11.33 0.85 -14.92
CA VAL A 96 12.30 1.94 -14.84
C VAL A 96 13.75 1.42 -14.80
N ARG A 97 14.00 0.33 -14.06
CA ARG A 97 15.31 -0.33 -14.01
C ARG A 97 15.73 -0.87 -15.37
N LEU A 98 14.80 -1.49 -16.11
CA LEU A 98 15.06 -1.97 -17.47
C LEU A 98 15.40 -0.80 -18.41
N LYS A 99 14.71 0.33 -18.28
CA LYS A 99 15.05 1.55 -19.03
C LYS A 99 16.46 2.04 -18.67
N LEU A 100 16.81 2.10 -17.39
CA LEU A 100 18.14 2.47 -16.91
C LEU A 100 19.23 1.53 -17.47
N SER A 101 18.97 0.23 -17.55
CA SER A 101 19.91 -0.72 -18.16
C SER A 101 20.17 -0.43 -19.64
N ASN A 102 19.17 0.04 -20.39
CA ASN A 102 19.40 0.49 -21.78
C ASN A 102 20.27 1.75 -21.82
N VAL A 103 20.04 2.70 -20.92
CA VAL A 103 20.87 3.92 -20.82
C VAL A 103 22.33 3.58 -20.47
N HIS A 104 22.55 2.60 -19.59
CA HIS A 104 23.88 2.09 -19.28
C HIS A 104 24.54 1.45 -20.53
N GLN A 105 23.80 0.69 -21.32
CA GLN A 105 24.31 0.14 -22.59
C GLN A 105 24.69 1.24 -23.58
N ASP A 106 23.85 2.26 -23.74
CA ASP A 106 24.13 3.41 -24.61
C ASP A 106 25.39 4.16 -24.17
N LEU A 107 25.52 4.43 -22.86
CA LEU A 107 26.70 5.07 -22.27
C LEU A 107 27.97 4.23 -22.48
N SER A 108 27.85 2.90 -22.44
CA SER A 108 28.95 1.95 -22.62
C SER A 108 29.45 1.86 -24.06
N GLY A 109 28.73 2.45 -25.03
CA GLY A 109 29.19 2.57 -26.41
C GLY A 109 30.47 3.41 -26.57
N ASP A 110 30.74 4.30 -25.60
CA ASP A 110 31.97 5.08 -25.50
C ASP A 110 32.77 4.63 -24.27
N ILE A 111 33.96 4.03 -24.51
CA ILE A 111 34.79 3.46 -23.46
C ILE A 111 35.25 4.50 -22.42
N ILE A 112 35.45 5.76 -22.82
CA ILE A 112 35.90 6.82 -21.90
C ILE A 112 34.76 7.18 -20.96
N LYS A 113 33.56 7.42 -21.51
CA LYS A 113 32.36 7.73 -20.72
C LYS A 113 31.98 6.58 -19.79
N ALA A 114 32.10 5.34 -20.27
CA ALA A 114 31.85 4.15 -19.49
C ALA A 114 32.73 4.12 -18.23
N ILE A 115 34.03 4.34 -18.38
CA ILE A 115 34.99 4.33 -17.26
C ILE A 115 34.72 5.51 -16.31
N ASP A 116 34.49 6.71 -16.84
CA ASP A 116 34.30 7.94 -16.04
C ASP A 116 33.03 7.90 -15.18
N HIS A 117 32.04 7.10 -15.56
CA HIS A 117 30.71 7.07 -14.93
C HIS A 117 30.31 5.71 -14.35
N ALA A 118 31.13 4.66 -14.51
CA ALA A 118 30.82 3.31 -14.04
C ALA A 118 30.45 3.24 -12.55
N GLU A 119 31.28 3.82 -11.69
CA GLU A 119 31.10 3.76 -10.23
C GLU A 119 29.83 4.48 -9.75
N PRO A 120 29.56 5.76 -10.11
CA PRO A 120 28.33 6.43 -9.69
C PRO A 120 27.07 5.81 -10.33
N LEU A 121 27.12 5.36 -11.59
CA LEU A 121 25.99 4.70 -12.25
C LEU A 121 25.67 3.35 -11.59
N GLY A 122 26.69 2.52 -11.35
CA GLY A 122 26.54 1.23 -10.69
C GLY A 122 26.00 1.34 -9.26
N ARG A 123 26.36 2.40 -8.53
CA ARG A 123 25.74 2.71 -7.22
C ARG A 123 24.24 3.00 -7.35
N ALA A 124 23.84 3.85 -8.28
CA ALA A 124 22.44 4.18 -8.51
C ALA A 124 21.62 2.94 -8.91
N GLU A 125 22.13 2.12 -9.82
CA GLU A 125 21.51 0.86 -10.23
C GLU A 125 21.35 -0.12 -9.05
N SER A 126 22.41 -0.31 -8.27
CA SER A 126 22.39 -1.20 -7.10
C SER A 126 21.38 -0.74 -6.06
N ARG A 127 21.24 0.57 -5.86
CA ARG A 127 20.26 1.16 -4.95
C ARG A 127 18.84 0.92 -5.43
N LEU A 128 18.56 1.16 -6.71
CA LEU A 128 17.26 0.92 -7.31
C LEU A 128 16.87 -0.56 -7.21
N MET A 129 17.80 -1.47 -7.51
CA MET A 129 17.58 -2.91 -7.38
C MET A 129 17.34 -3.32 -5.93
N GLY A 130 18.10 -2.76 -4.98
CA GLY A 130 17.89 -2.96 -3.55
C GLY A 130 16.51 -2.52 -3.08
N LEU A 131 16.02 -1.36 -3.56
CA LEU A 131 14.68 -0.88 -3.28
C LEU A 131 13.59 -1.81 -3.82
N ILE A 132 13.70 -2.24 -5.08
CA ILE A 132 12.76 -3.19 -5.70
C ILE A 132 12.68 -4.48 -4.88
N ASN A 133 13.84 -5.06 -4.55
CA ASN A 133 13.91 -6.28 -3.77
C ASN A 133 13.28 -6.10 -2.40
N LYS A 134 13.55 -4.97 -1.73
CA LYS A 134 12.99 -4.65 -0.42
C LYS A 134 11.46 -4.53 -0.44
N ILE A 135 10.89 -3.92 -1.48
CA ILE A 135 9.43 -3.80 -1.64
C ILE A 135 8.81 -5.19 -1.84
N ARG A 136 9.40 -6.02 -2.71
CA ARG A 136 8.93 -7.39 -2.99
C ARG A 136 9.01 -8.31 -1.77
N SER A 137 10.10 -8.21 -1.01
CA SER A 137 10.37 -9.11 0.11
C SER A 137 9.78 -8.65 1.44
N ALA A 138 9.16 -7.48 1.52
CA ALA A 138 8.54 -7.03 2.76
C ALA A 138 7.44 -8.02 3.20
N PRO A 139 7.40 -8.45 4.47
CA PRO A 139 6.41 -9.42 4.94
C PRO A 139 4.97 -8.95 4.70
N GLN A 140 4.09 -9.85 4.26
CA GLN A 140 2.66 -9.58 4.22
C GLN A 140 2.13 -9.40 5.64
N GLY A 141 1.66 -8.19 5.97
CA GLY A 141 0.86 -7.93 7.16
C GLY A 141 1.56 -8.29 8.46
N TYR A 142 2.14 -7.28 9.13
CA TYR A 142 2.53 -7.43 10.53
C TYR A 142 1.32 -7.97 11.32
N ALA A 143 1.43 -9.20 11.81
CA ALA A 143 0.34 -9.94 12.44
C ALA A 143 -0.28 -9.20 13.64
N GLY A 144 0.45 -8.27 14.27
CA GLY A 144 -0.09 -7.41 15.33
C GLY A 144 -0.80 -6.13 14.84
N PHE A 145 -0.30 -5.50 13.78
CA PHE A 145 -0.78 -4.19 13.32
C PHE A 145 -2.23 -4.25 12.81
N PHE A 146 -2.56 -5.31 12.04
CA PHE A 146 -3.91 -5.48 11.49
C PHE A 146 -4.91 -6.13 12.45
N ASP A 147 -4.52 -6.45 13.69
CA ASP A 147 -5.36 -7.19 14.64
C ASP A 147 -5.92 -6.31 15.79
N ALA A 148 -5.32 -5.16 16.14
CA ALA A 148 -5.81 -4.26 17.21
C ALA A 148 -6.98 -3.31 16.81
N ILE A 149 -8.23 -3.61 17.21
CA ILE A 149 -9.49 -3.12 16.59
C ILE A 149 -9.80 -1.59 16.66
N LYS A 150 -9.12 -0.75 17.46
CA LYS A 150 -9.58 0.65 17.70
C LYS A 150 -8.65 1.82 17.29
N ILE A 151 -7.36 1.58 16.96
CA ILE A 151 -6.39 2.64 16.56
C ILE A 151 -6.12 2.60 15.03
N LYS A 152 -6.91 1.80 14.30
CA LYS A 152 -6.65 1.33 12.93
C LYS A 152 -7.03 2.25 11.77
N GLU A 153 -7.71 3.37 12.00
CA GLU A 153 -8.11 4.26 10.88
C GLU A 153 -7.08 5.36 10.66
N GLU A 154 -6.62 5.99 11.74
CA GLU A 154 -5.58 7.03 11.65
C GLU A 154 -4.24 6.49 11.15
N GLU A 155 -3.81 5.33 11.66
CA GLU A 155 -2.58 4.69 11.21
C GLU A 155 -2.70 4.16 9.77
N LEU A 156 -3.91 3.77 9.36
CA LEU A 156 -4.18 3.33 8.00
C LEU A 156 -4.14 4.49 7.00
N ALA A 157 -4.73 5.63 7.35
CA ALA A 157 -4.63 6.86 6.56
C ALA A 157 -3.16 7.24 6.32
N ARG A 158 -2.33 7.19 7.37
CA ARG A 158 -0.88 7.42 7.24
C ARG A 158 -0.22 6.44 6.27
N ILE A 159 -0.51 5.14 6.36
CA ILE A 159 0.05 4.16 5.43
C ILE A 159 -0.35 4.46 3.97
N TYR A 160 -1.60 4.86 3.75
CA TYR A 160 -2.04 5.25 2.40
C TYR A 160 -1.37 6.53 1.91
N GLU A 161 -1.10 7.48 2.79
CA GLU A 161 -0.27 8.66 2.48
C GLU A 161 1.15 8.25 2.06
N PHE A 162 1.79 7.34 2.81
CA PHE A 162 3.09 6.77 2.43
C PHE A 162 3.04 6.10 1.07
N ASP A 163 2.00 5.33 0.77
CA ASP A 163 1.86 4.62 -0.50
C ASP A 163 1.64 5.59 -1.68
N ALA A 164 0.84 6.64 -1.49
CA ALA A 164 0.66 7.70 -2.47
C ALA A 164 1.95 8.51 -2.71
N HIS A 165 2.70 8.80 -1.65
CA HIS A 165 4.00 9.45 -1.75
C HIS A 165 5.00 8.55 -2.47
N MET A 166 5.03 7.26 -2.15
CA MET A 166 5.92 6.31 -2.81
C MET A 166 5.67 6.25 -4.33
N MET A 167 4.42 6.29 -4.77
CA MET A 167 4.07 6.39 -6.19
C MET A 167 4.64 7.65 -6.86
N THR A 168 4.70 8.77 -6.14
CA THR A 168 5.31 10.01 -6.64
C THR A 168 6.82 9.88 -6.77
N HIS A 169 7.47 9.16 -5.85
CA HIS A 169 8.90 8.86 -5.96
C HIS A 169 9.23 7.90 -7.11
N VAL A 170 8.36 6.92 -7.40
CA VAL A 170 8.51 6.08 -8.59
C VAL A 170 8.49 6.93 -9.86
N ASP A 171 7.53 7.86 -9.98
CA ASP A 171 7.46 8.77 -11.14
C ASP A 171 8.68 9.70 -11.21
N LYS A 172 9.19 10.17 -10.06
CA LYS A 172 10.43 10.96 -9.99
C LYS A 172 11.63 10.15 -10.50
N ILE A 173 11.83 8.92 -10.03
CA ILE A 173 12.93 8.05 -10.49
C ILE A 173 12.81 7.81 -12.00
N ALA A 174 11.61 7.55 -12.51
CA ALA A 174 11.38 7.42 -13.95
C ALA A 174 11.82 8.68 -14.72
N ALA A 175 11.41 9.86 -14.26
CA ALA A 175 11.81 11.13 -14.86
C ALA A 175 13.33 11.36 -14.83
N GLU A 176 14.01 11.01 -13.73
CA GLU A 176 15.47 11.14 -13.65
C GLU A 176 16.21 10.17 -14.59
N VAL A 177 15.66 8.97 -14.83
CA VAL A 177 16.18 8.06 -15.87
C VAL A 177 16.00 8.66 -17.26
N ASP A 178 14.89 9.34 -17.53
CA ASP A 178 14.65 10.02 -18.81
C ASP A 178 15.63 11.19 -19.03
N VAL A 179 15.87 11.98 -17.98
CA VAL A 179 16.86 13.06 -18.00
C VAL A 179 18.26 12.49 -18.24
N LEU A 180 18.63 11.41 -17.55
CA LEU A 180 19.91 10.74 -17.77
C LEU A 180 20.02 10.22 -19.21
N GLN A 181 18.98 9.61 -19.77
CA GLN A 181 18.97 9.15 -21.15
C GLN A 181 19.25 10.31 -22.12
N VAL A 182 18.60 11.46 -21.93
CA VAL A 182 18.82 12.66 -22.75
C VAL A 182 20.24 13.19 -22.58
N ALA A 183 20.79 13.18 -21.37
CA ALA A 183 22.16 13.61 -21.09
C ALA A 183 23.19 12.70 -21.78
N VAL A 184 22.98 11.38 -21.78
CA VAL A 184 23.84 10.42 -22.49
C VAL A 184 23.76 10.61 -24.00
N ALA A 185 22.55 10.80 -24.55
CA ALA A 185 22.36 10.93 -25.99
C ALA A 185 22.94 12.23 -26.59
N ASN A 186 23.01 13.30 -25.80
CA ASN A 186 23.41 14.64 -26.27
C ASN A 186 24.75 15.12 -25.67
N ASP A 187 25.50 14.24 -25.00
CA ASP A 187 26.74 14.60 -24.29
C ASP A 187 26.55 15.78 -23.31
N GLY A 188 25.44 15.75 -22.59
CA GLY A 188 25.06 16.72 -21.57
C GLY A 188 25.69 16.43 -20.20
N ASP A 189 25.06 16.91 -19.13
CA ASP A 189 25.52 16.68 -17.76
C ASP A 189 25.16 15.27 -17.23
N ILE A 190 25.89 14.26 -17.71
CA ILE A 190 25.72 12.85 -17.31
C ILE A 190 25.95 12.69 -15.80
N LYS A 191 27.00 13.33 -15.26
CA LYS A 191 27.38 13.22 -13.86
C LYS A 191 26.33 13.83 -12.92
N GLY A 192 25.77 14.99 -13.27
CA GLY A 192 24.67 15.61 -12.55
C GLY A 192 23.42 14.75 -12.58
N SER A 193 23.08 14.21 -13.76
CA SER A 193 21.90 13.36 -13.95
C SER A 193 21.99 12.04 -13.14
N ILE A 194 23.16 11.39 -13.09
CA ILE A 194 23.36 10.19 -12.25
C ILE A 194 23.19 10.52 -10.76
N ARG A 195 23.68 11.68 -10.30
CA ARG A 195 23.51 12.10 -8.91
C ARG A 195 22.05 12.37 -8.54
N ALA A 196 21.29 12.98 -9.46
CA ALA A 196 19.88 13.23 -9.26
C ALA A 196 19.10 11.91 -9.15
N LEU A 197 19.39 10.94 -10.01
CA LEU A 197 18.84 9.59 -9.95
C LEU A 197 19.19 8.87 -8.63
N ASP A 198 20.46 8.87 -8.22
CA ASP A 198 20.89 8.24 -6.95
C ASP A 198 20.17 8.86 -5.75
N THR A 199 20.01 10.19 -5.75
CA THR A 199 19.28 10.93 -4.71
C THR A 199 17.80 10.54 -4.69
N ALA A 200 17.14 10.50 -5.86
CA ALA A 200 15.73 10.10 -5.95
C ALA A 200 15.51 8.66 -5.44
N ALA A 201 16.40 7.73 -5.81
CA ALA A 201 16.36 6.35 -5.32
C ALA A 201 16.64 6.25 -3.80
N GLN A 202 17.51 7.10 -3.26
CA GLN A 202 17.76 7.18 -1.82
C GLN A 202 16.56 7.70 -1.05
N GLU A 203 15.95 8.80 -1.50
CA GLU A 203 14.74 9.36 -0.89
C GLU A 203 13.60 8.32 -0.86
N ALA A 204 13.38 7.62 -1.98
CA ALA A 204 12.36 6.58 -2.08
C ALA A 204 12.62 5.43 -1.09
N SER A 205 13.89 5.02 -0.93
CA SER A 205 14.29 4.01 0.03
C SER A 205 14.04 4.45 1.48
N THR A 206 14.37 5.70 1.82
CA THR A 206 14.11 6.27 3.15
C THR A 206 12.62 6.25 3.48
N ILE A 207 11.76 6.71 2.55
CA ILE A 207 10.31 6.72 2.73
C ILE A 207 9.77 5.30 2.93
N PHE A 208 10.22 4.34 2.13
CA PHE A 208 9.81 2.95 2.29
C PHE A 208 10.24 2.39 3.65
N ASN A 209 11.41 2.77 4.16
CA ASN A 209 11.89 2.33 5.47
C ASN A 209 11.02 2.88 6.60
N SER A 210 10.68 4.17 6.57
CA SER A 210 9.80 4.78 7.56
C SER A 210 8.41 4.13 7.58
N ARG A 211 7.88 3.73 6.41
CA ARG A 211 6.66 2.93 6.32
C ARG A 211 6.80 1.59 7.03
N GLN A 212 7.92 0.89 6.85
CA GLN A 212 8.17 -0.40 7.52
C GLN A 212 8.31 -0.25 9.04
N GLU A 213 8.97 0.81 9.51
CA GLU A 213 9.10 1.14 10.94
C GLU A 213 7.73 1.34 11.58
N LEU A 214 6.86 2.14 10.94
CA LEU A 214 5.48 2.34 11.39
C LEU A 214 4.70 1.02 11.47
N LEU A 215 4.83 0.15 10.46
CA LEU A 215 4.15 -1.15 10.46
C LEU A 215 4.70 -2.11 11.52
N SER A 216 5.98 -1.97 11.87
CA SER A 216 6.64 -2.80 12.88
C SER A 216 6.35 -2.38 14.32
N GLY A 217 5.79 -1.18 14.52
CA GLY A 217 5.51 -0.62 15.85
C GLY A 217 6.76 -0.17 16.62
N VAL A 218 7.91 -0.01 15.94
CA VAL A 218 9.19 0.41 16.53
C VAL A 218 9.33 1.96 16.52
N ALA A 219 8.22 2.69 16.61
CA ALA A 219 8.20 4.15 16.60
C ALA A 219 8.73 4.76 17.91
#